data_AF-A0A348XGX8-F1
#
_entry.id   AF-A0A348XGX8-F1
#
_cell.length_a   1.000
_cell.length_b   1.000
_cell.length_c   1.000
_cell.angle_alpha   90.00
_cell.angle_beta   90.00
_cell.angle_gamma   90.00
#
_symmetry.space_group_name_H-M   'P 1'
#
loop_
_entity.id
_entity.type
_entity.pdbx_description
1 polymer ?
#
loop_
_entity_poly.entity_id
_entity_poly.type
_entity_poly.pdbx_seq_one_letter_code
_entity_poly.pdbx_strand_id
1 'polypeptide(L)'
;TDRLTADAIDFIERHKEEPFFVNLHHYAPHRPSVPRNEKLMAHFMKKAADPVTGQGAGAPKKKKEMAAYATMVKALDENVKRITDYLDQAGLRDNTILIFTSDNGFNGGQSANERLRGAKGYVYEGGLRVPALVNWPKKVAPGRSDVPIQGLDYFPTFLQLAGITDYTGTLDGTSLVPLLHGKPLKERALFWHIASTYKNPPCSIIRKGDWKLIQFLKNGNIELYNLSQDLKESRNLAATHPEIAQALLKQLTTWHRDNQAPLPPSSQLHRE
;
A
#
# COMPACT_ATOMS: atom_id res chain seq x y z
N THR A 1 -17.01 -6.01 -8.81
CA THR A 1 -17.14 -5.44 -7.45
C THR A 1 -18.43 -5.87 -6.79
N ASP A 2 -19.57 -5.66 -7.44
CA ASP A 2 -20.90 -5.84 -6.83
C ASP A 2 -21.20 -7.27 -6.38
N ARG A 3 -20.81 -8.27 -7.18
CA ARG A 3 -20.97 -9.69 -6.83
C ARG A 3 -20.14 -10.09 -5.61
N LEU A 4 -18.83 -9.81 -5.63
CA LEU A 4 -17.94 -10.09 -4.49
C LEU A 4 -18.43 -9.43 -3.19
N THR A 5 -19.02 -8.25 -3.30
CA THR A 5 -19.59 -7.52 -2.15
C THR A 5 -20.87 -8.18 -1.65
N ALA A 6 -21.73 -8.66 -2.56
CA ALA A 6 -22.92 -9.42 -2.19
C ALA A 6 -22.55 -10.75 -1.52
N ASP A 7 -21.56 -11.48 -2.06
CA ASP A 7 -21.09 -12.74 -1.49
C ASP A 7 -20.45 -12.52 -0.10
N ALA A 8 -19.73 -11.40 0.10
CA ALA A 8 -19.18 -11.03 1.41
C ALA A 8 -20.28 -10.71 2.43
N ILE A 9 -21.32 -9.97 2.03
CA ILE A 9 -22.46 -9.68 2.91
C ILE A 9 -23.23 -10.95 3.25
N ASP A 10 -23.47 -11.83 2.28
CA ASP A 10 -24.09 -13.15 2.50
C ASP A 10 -23.29 -13.99 3.50
N PHE A 11 -21.96 -14.01 3.36
CA PHE A 11 -21.10 -14.68 4.32
C PHE A 11 -21.26 -14.09 5.73
N ILE A 12 -21.21 -12.77 5.87
CA ILE A 12 -21.38 -12.14 7.19
C ILE A 12 -22.76 -12.48 7.78
N GLU A 13 -23.83 -12.45 6.99
CA GLU A 13 -25.18 -12.80 7.45
C GLU A 13 -25.26 -14.23 8.00
N ARG A 14 -24.67 -15.19 7.30
CA ARG A 14 -24.66 -16.60 7.74
C ARG A 14 -23.84 -16.83 9.01
N HIS A 15 -22.91 -15.92 9.33
CA HIS A 15 -21.96 -16.05 10.44
C HIS A 15 -22.11 -14.92 11.49
N LYS A 16 -23.23 -14.18 11.49
CA LYS A 16 -23.39 -12.97 12.34
C LYS A 16 -23.40 -13.22 13.84
N GLU A 17 -23.65 -14.46 14.27
CA GLU A 17 -23.67 -14.86 15.68
C GLU A 17 -22.29 -15.34 16.19
N GLU A 18 -21.27 -15.35 15.33
CA GLU A 18 -19.90 -15.76 15.67
C GLU A 18 -18.86 -14.78 15.12
N PRO A 19 -17.61 -14.78 15.63
CA PRO A 19 -16.55 -13.98 15.05
C PRO A 19 -16.25 -14.43 13.61
N PHE A 20 -16.16 -13.48 12.68
CA PHE A 20 -15.85 -13.75 11.29
C PHE A 20 -14.60 -13.00 10.83
N PHE A 21 -13.94 -13.54 9.80
CA PHE A 21 -12.86 -12.88 9.08
C PHE A 21 -13.16 -12.91 7.58
N VAL A 22 -13.23 -11.72 6.97
CA VAL A 22 -13.46 -11.57 5.54
C VAL A 22 -12.25 -10.91 4.89
N ASN A 23 -11.54 -11.67 4.06
CA ASN A 23 -10.46 -11.16 3.22
C ASN A 23 -10.99 -10.87 1.81
N LEU A 24 -11.53 -9.67 1.61
CA LEU A 24 -12.23 -9.30 0.37
C LEU A 24 -11.29 -8.65 -0.66
N HIS A 25 -10.79 -9.47 -1.59
CA HIS A 25 -9.96 -9.00 -2.70
C HIS A 25 -10.82 -8.60 -3.90
N HIS A 26 -11.18 -7.31 -4.01
CA HIS A 26 -11.83 -6.83 -5.22
C HIS A 26 -10.89 -6.87 -6.42
N TYR A 27 -11.38 -7.32 -7.58
CA TYR A 27 -10.65 -7.18 -8.85
C TYR A 27 -10.47 -5.71 -9.26
N ALA A 28 -11.40 -4.83 -8.87
CA ALA A 28 -11.29 -3.41 -9.14
C ALA A 28 -10.14 -2.80 -8.32
N PRO A 29 -9.37 -1.84 -8.87
CA PRO A 29 -9.55 -1.22 -10.18
C PRO A 29 -8.58 -1.78 -11.25
N HIS A 30 -8.16 -3.04 -11.15
CA HIS A 30 -7.22 -3.64 -12.10
C HIS A 30 -7.75 -3.57 -13.54
N ARG A 31 -6.84 -3.41 -14.50
CA ARG A 31 -7.18 -3.41 -15.94
C ARG A 31 -7.87 -4.73 -16.37
N PRO A 32 -8.71 -4.71 -17.42
CA PRO A 32 -9.09 -3.55 -18.24
C PRO A 32 -9.98 -2.54 -17.51
N SER A 33 -9.87 -1.25 -17.86
CA SER A 33 -10.79 -0.23 -17.34
C SER A 33 -12.15 -0.36 -18.00
N VAL A 34 -13.15 -0.80 -17.24
CA VAL A 34 -14.53 -0.95 -17.73
C VAL A 34 -15.42 0.07 -17.00
N PRO A 35 -15.99 1.06 -17.72
CA PRO A 35 -16.88 2.03 -17.11
C PRO A 35 -18.07 1.38 -16.40
N ARG A 36 -18.38 1.79 -15.16
CA ARG A 36 -19.53 1.26 -14.40
C ARG A 36 -20.86 1.52 -15.12
N ASN A 37 -21.02 2.73 -15.65
CA ASN A 37 -22.15 3.14 -16.49
C ASN A 37 -21.83 4.46 -17.23
N GLU A 38 -22.64 4.78 -18.23
CA GLU A 38 -22.46 5.98 -19.05
C GLU A 38 -22.60 7.29 -18.26
N LYS A 39 -23.50 7.34 -17.27
CA LYS A 39 -23.72 8.53 -16.44
C LYS A 39 -22.46 8.91 -15.65
N LEU A 40 -21.85 7.93 -14.97
CA LEU A 40 -20.60 8.13 -14.23
C LEU A 40 -19.44 8.44 -15.19
N MET A 41 -19.39 7.76 -16.34
CA MET A 41 -18.39 8.05 -17.37
C MET A 41 -18.48 9.52 -17.82
N ALA A 42 -19.68 10.00 -18.16
CA ALA A 42 -19.92 11.37 -18.55
C ALA A 42 -19.57 12.36 -17.42
N HIS A 43 -19.88 12.03 -16.16
CA HIS A 43 -19.52 12.83 -15.00
C HIS A 43 -17.99 13.00 -14.90
N PHE A 44 -17.22 11.91 -14.90
CA PHE A 44 -15.76 11.99 -14.76
C PHE A 44 -15.06 12.57 -16.01
N MET A 45 -15.65 12.44 -17.20
CA MET A 45 -15.17 13.13 -18.40
C MET A 45 -15.32 14.65 -18.32
N LYS A 46 -16.37 15.15 -17.66
CA LYS A 46 -16.63 16.58 -17.45
C LYS A 46 -15.89 17.14 -16.23
N LYS A 47 -15.46 16.30 -15.29
CA LYS A 47 -14.72 16.72 -14.11
C LYS A 47 -13.43 17.44 -14.53
N ALA A 48 -13.15 18.57 -13.90
CA ALA A 48 -11.93 19.33 -14.10
C ALA A 48 -10.71 18.47 -13.70
N ALA A 49 -9.59 18.71 -14.38
CA ALA A 49 -8.34 18.06 -14.01
C ALA A 49 -7.93 18.50 -12.59
N ASP A 50 -7.44 17.56 -11.79
CA ASP A 50 -6.83 17.84 -10.50
C ASP A 50 -5.40 18.33 -10.75
N PRO A 51 -5.08 19.60 -10.43
CA PRO A 51 -3.76 20.17 -10.69
C PRO A 51 -2.67 19.61 -9.77
N VAL A 52 -3.04 18.91 -8.69
CA VAL A 52 -2.08 18.36 -7.72
C VAL A 52 -1.67 16.95 -8.10
N THR A 53 -2.63 16.13 -8.53
CA THR A 53 -2.39 14.71 -8.85
C THR A 53 -2.24 14.44 -10.34
N GLY A 54 -2.64 15.38 -11.20
CA GLY A 54 -2.69 15.20 -12.66
C GLY A 54 -3.89 14.36 -13.12
N GLN A 55 -4.80 13.97 -12.23
CA GLN A 55 -5.97 13.18 -12.59
C GLN A 55 -6.94 13.97 -13.47
N GLY A 56 -7.44 13.36 -14.53
CA GLY A 56 -8.32 14.02 -15.50
C GLY A 56 -7.62 14.95 -16.49
N ALA A 57 -6.29 15.10 -16.40
CA ALA A 57 -5.46 15.81 -17.36
C ALA A 57 -4.98 14.92 -18.51
N GLY A 58 -4.29 15.54 -19.48
CA GLY A 58 -3.63 14.86 -20.60
C GLY A 58 -4.49 14.69 -21.85
N ALA A 59 -3.93 13.99 -22.84
CA ALA A 59 -4.57 13.77 -24.13
C ALA A 59 -5.94 13.07 -24.00
N PRO A 60 -6.89 13.27 -24.94
CA PRO A 60 -8.26 12.74 -24.85
C PRO A 60 -8.34 11.25 -24.51
N LYS A 61 -7.46 10.41 -25.08
CA LYS A 61 -7.38 8.97 -24.79
C LYS A 61 -7.04 8.70 -23.32
N LYS A 62 -6.06 9.42 -22.77
CA LYS A 62 -5.62 9.26 -21.37
C LYS A 62 -6.68 9.79 -20.40
N LYS A 63 -7.31 10.94 -20.71
CA LYS A 63 -8.45 11.45 -19.95
C LYS A 63 -9.61 10.46 -19.91
N LYS A 64 -9.96 9.85 -21.05
CA LYS A 64 -10.99 8.81 -21.15
C LYS A 64 -10.65 7.59 -20.29
N GLU A 65 -9.41 7.13 -20.34
CA GLU A 65 -8.95 6.00 -19.51
C GLU A 65 -9.05 6.32 -18.01
N MET A 66 -8.62 7.51 -17.59
CA MET A 66 -8.74 7.93 -16.19
C MET A 66 -10.21 8.08 -15.75
N ALA A 67 -11.09 8.57 -16.62
CA ALA A 67 -12.51 8.65 -16.32
C ALA A 67 -13.12 7.26 -16.13
N ALA A 68 -12.79 6.30 -17.00
CA ALA A 68 -13.22 4.91 -16.86
C ALA A 68 -12.72 4.30 -15.54
N TYR A 69 -11.42 4.47 -15.23
CA TYR A 69 -10.82 4.06 -13.96
C TYR A 69 -11.55 4.67 -12.75
N ALA A 70 -11.87 5.98 -12.80
CA ALA A 70 -12.58 6.66 -11.73
C ALA A 70 -13.98 6.09 -11.50
N THR A 71 -14.69 5.63 -12.54
CA THR A 71 -15.97 4.92 -12.35
C THR A 71 -15.80 3.60 -11.59
N MET A 72 -14.69 2.88 -11.77
CA MET A 72 -14.42 1.62 -11.08
C MET A 72 -14.08 1.88 -9.60
N VAL A 73 -13.33 2.94 -9.32
CA VAL A 73 -13.08 3.40 -7.96
C VAL A 73 -14.38 3.83 -7.29
N LYS A 74 -15.26 4.54 -8.01
CA LYS A 74 -16.59 4.88 -7.49
C LYS A 74 -17.44 3.63 -7.22
N ALA A 75 -17.35 2.61 -8.07
CA ALA A 75 -17.97 1.31 -7.83
C ALA A 75 -17.48 0.70 -6.52
N LEU A 76 -16.17 0.71 -6.27
CA LEU A 76 -15.57 0.19 -5.05
C LEU A 76 -16.08 0.95 -3.81
N ASP A 77 -16.06 2.28 -3.86
CA ASP A 77 -16.60 3.17 -2.81
C ASP A 77 -18.07 2.85 -2.46
N GLU A 78 -18.95 2.75 -3.47
CA GLU A 78 -20.35 2.36 -3.28
C GLU A 78 -20.50 0.98 -2.63
N ASN A 79 -19.61 0.05 -2.96
CA ASN A 79 -19.64 -1.30 -2.40
C ASN A 79 -19.07 -1.39 -0.98
N VAL A 80 -18.07 -0.60 -0.64
CA VAL A 80 -17.63 -0.43 0.76
C VAL A 80 -18.79 0.12 1.58
N LYS A 81 -19.54 1.11 1.05
CA LYS A 81 -20.75 1.62 1.71
C LYS A 81 -21.79 0.53 1.94
N ARG A 82 -22.04 -0.34 0.96
CA ARG A 82 -22.98 -1.47 1.13
C ARG A 82 -22.60 -2.39 2.29
N ILE A 83 -21.29 -2.66 2.47
CA ILE A 83 -20.80 -3.46 3.60
C ILE A 83 -21.03 -2.72 4.91
N THR A 84 -20.66 -1.44 5.00
CA THR A 84 -20.84 -0.66 6.24
C THR A 84 -22.32 -0.52 6.62
N ASP A 85 -23.19 -0.23 5.64
CA ASP A 85 -24.62 -0.11 5.85
C ASP A 85 -25.22 -1.42 6.39
N TYR A 86 -24.80 -2.55 5.83
CA TYR A 86 -25.24 -3.86 6.31
C TYR A 86 -24.75 -4.13 7.74
N LEU A 87 -23.48 -3.86 8.05
CA LEU A 87 -22.95 -4.02 9.41
C LEU A 87 -23.67 -3.15 10.44
N ASP A 88 -24.08 -1.93 10.05
CA ASP A 88 -24.90 -1.06 10.89
C ASP A 88 -26.30 -1.63 11.11
N GLN A 89 -26.98 -2.07 10.04
CA GLN A 89 -28.31 -2.66 10.11
C GLN A 89 -28.36 -3.96 10.92
N ALA A 90 -27.31 -4.78 10.81
CA ALA A 90 -27.18 -6.04 11.53
C ALA A 90 -26.69 -5.87 12.98
N GLY A 91 -26.39 -4.64 13.42
CA GLY A 91 -25.87 -4.38 14.78
C GLY A 91 -24.44 -4.86 15.02
N LEU A 92 -23.68 -5.15 13.97
CA LEU A 92 -22.32 -5.70 14.03
C LEU A 92 -21.22 -4.62 14.07
N ARG A 93 -21.59 -3.35 13.84
CA ARG A 93 -20.61 -2.27 13.59
C ARG A 93 -19.63 -2.05 14.74
N ASP A 94 -20.08 -2.06 15.99
CA ASP A 94 -19.22 -1.74 17.15
C ASP A 94 -18.11 -2.78 17.38
N ASN A 95 -18.34 -4.03 16.96
CA ASN A 95 -17.38 -5.13 17.12
C ASN A 95 -16.71 -5.56 15.81
N THR A 96 -16.85 -4.77 14.74
CA THR A 96 -16.23 -5.06 13.44
C THR A 96 -15.16 -4.01 13.10
N ILE A 97 -13.90 -4.46 13.02
CA ILE A 97 -12.82 -3.66 12.45
C ILE A 97 -12.85 -3.73 10.93
N LEU A 98 -12.86 -2.57 10.26
CA LEU A 98 -12.71 -2.48 8.80
C LEU A 98 -11.32 -1.94 8.47
N ILE A 99 -10.56 -2.68 7.66
CA ILE A 99 -9.26 -2.27 7.13
C ILE A 99 -9.37 -2.17 5.61
N PHE A 100 -9.03 -1.00 5.06
CA PHE A 100 -8.99 -0.77 3.61
C PHE A 100 -7.55 -0.50 3.19
N THR A 101 -7.04 -1.29 2.25
CA THR A 101 -5.67 -1.17 1.72
C THR A 101 -5.60 -1.59 0.26
N SER A 102 -4.42 -1.46 -0.36
CA SER A 102 -4.11 -1.99 -1.69
C SER A 102 -2.87 -2.88 -1.65
N ASP A 103 -2.69 -3.74 -2.65
CA ASP A 103 -1.55 -4.65 -2.82
C ASP A 103 -0.27 -3.93 -3.32
N ASN A 104 -0.43 -2.93 -4.19
CA ASN A 104 0.62 -2.12 -4.78
C ASN A 104 0.11 -0.73 -5.18
N GLY A 105 1.01 0.16 -5.58
CA GLY A 105 0.69 1.49 -6.11
C GLY A 105 -0.20 1.49 -7.37
N PHE A 106 -0.66 2.68 -7.76
CA PHE A 106 -1.61 2.87 -8.86
C PHE A 106 -1.05 2.44 -10.23
N ASN A 107 -1.91 2.06 -11.17
CA ASN A 107 -1.48 1.77 -12.54
C ASN A 107 -1.30 3.09 -13.35
N GLY A 108 -0.07 3.41 -13.75
CA GLY A 108 0.24 4.63 -14.52
C GLY A 108 -0.41 4.68 -15.92
N GLY A 109 -0.85 3.55 -16.45
CA GLY A 109 -1.67 3.49 -17.67
C GLY A 109 -3.10 3.98 -17.42
N GLN A 110 -3.69 3.65 -16.27
CA GLN A 110 -5.10 3.90 -15.95
C GLN A 110 -5.33 5.18 -15.15
N SER A 111 -4.33 5.68 -14.43
CA SER A 111 -4.43 6.86 -13.56
C SER A 111 -3.16 7.71 -13.61
N ALA A 112 -3.10 8.76 -12.80
CA ALA A 112 -1.95 9.63 -12.57
C ALA A 112 -1.82 9.94 -11.08
N ASN A 113 -0.57 10.17 -10.67
CA ASN A 113 -0.23 10.72 -9.37
C ASN A 113 1.07 11.52 -9.51
N GLU A 114 0.94 12.82 -9.73
CA GLU A 114 2.08 13.72 -9.89
C GLU A 114 2.78 14.08 -8.56
N ARG A 115 2.32 13.57 -7.42
CA ARG A 115 2.94 13.79 -6.11
C ARG A 115 4.02 12.77 -5.77
N LEU A 116 3.99 11.59 -6.39
CA LEU A 116 4.89 10.48 -6.10
C LEU A 116 5.59 10.04 -7.39
N ARG A 117 6.83 9.56 -7.29
CA ARG A 117 7.55 9.04 -8.45
C ARG A 117 7.15 7.60 -8.75
N GLY A 118 7.02 7.29 -10.03
CA GLY A 118 6.66 5.95 -10.49
C GLY A 118 5.19 5.61 -10.29
N ALA A 119 4.89 4.33 -10.47
CA ALA A 119 3.57 3.72 -10.45
C ALA A 119 3.74 2.20 -10.23
N LYS A 120 2.68 1.39 -10.33
CA LYS A 120 2.74 -0.07 -10.26
C LYS A 120 3.93 -0.63 -11.06
N GLY A 121 4.75 -1.45 -10.39
CA GLY A 121 5.96 -2.07 -10.93
C GLY A 121 7.23 -1.25 -10.72
N TYR A 122 7.14 0.06 -10.45
CA TYR A 122 8.30 0.88 -10.07
C TYR A 122 8.61 0.73 -8.57
N VAL A 123 9.88 0.91 -8.20
CA VAL A 123 10.39 0.79 -6.81
C VAL A 123 10.31 2.10 -6.02
N TYR A 124 9.81 3.14 -6.67
CA TYR A 124 9.61 4.49 -6.13
C TYR A 124 8.28 4.57 -5.37
N GLU A 125 8.06 5.66 -4.62
CA GLU A 125 6.91 5.85 -3.72
C GLU A 125 5.56 5.63 -4.43
N GLY A 126 5.42 5.99 -5.71
CA GLY A 126 4.19 5.78 -6.47
C GLY A 126 3.88 4.32 -6.79
N GLY A 127 4.87 3.43 -6.70
CA GLY A 127 4.70 1.98 -6.86
C GLY A 127 4.56 1.22 -5.54
N LEU A 128 5.13 1.73 -4.45
CA LEU A 128 5.13 1.08 -3.14
C LEU A 128 4.04 1.60 -2.19
N ARG A 129 3.76 2.91 -2.21
CA ARG A 129 2.83 3.55 -1.27
C ARG A 129 1.38 3.29 -1.67
N VAL A 130 0.59 2.83 -0.71
CA VAL A 130 -0.83 2.46 -0.87
C VAL A 130 -1.70 3.20 0.15
N PRO A 131 -3.02 3.34 -0.10
CA PRO A 131 -3.94 3.78 0.95
C PRO A 131 -3.94 2.76 2.11
N ALA A 132 -4.08 3.24 3.33
CA ALA A 132 -4.31 2.42 4.51
C ALA A 132 -5.30 3.15 5.43
N LEU A 133 -6.51 2.60 5.59
CA LEU A 133 -7.54 3.14 6.47
C LEU A 133 -8.00 2.06 7.43
N VAL A 134 -8.16 2.42 8.70
CA VAL A 134 -8.74 1.54 9.72
C VAL A 134 -9.95 2.24 10.34
N ASN A 135 -11.08 1.55 10.40
CA ASN A 135 -12.32 2.09 10.96
C ASN A 135 -12.96 1.09 11.92
N TRP A 136 -12.91 1.42 13.21
CA TRP A 136 -13.48 0.61 14.29
C TRP A 136 -14.12 1.54 15.34
N PRO A 137 -15.44 1.80 15.23
CA PRO A 137 -16.16 2.70 16.12
C PRO A 137 -15.98 2.32 17.58
N LYS A 138 -15.90 3.33 18.44
CA LYS A 138 -15.69 3.21 19.90
C LYS A 138 -14.36 2.59 20.34
N LYS A 139 -13.57 2.01 19.43
CA LYS A 139 -12.29 1.35 19.73
C LYS A 139 -11.08 2.09 19.15
N VAL A 140 -11.25 2.72 17.99
CA VAL A 140 -10.24 3.53 17.31
C VAL A 140 -10.75 4.96 17.19
N ALA A 141 -10.02 5.91 17.77
CA ALA A 141 -10.36 7.33 17.68
C ALA A 141 -10.12 7.86 16.25
N PRO A 142 -10.96 8.79 15.74
CA PRO A 142 -10.69 9.48 14.49
C PRO A 142 -9.34 10.20 14.56
N GLY A 143 -8.48 10.00 13.55
CA GLY A 143 -7.16 10.60 13.53
C GLY A 143 -6.36 10.27 12.28
N ARG A 144 -5.11 10.72 12.27
CA ARG A 144 -4.11 10.42 11.23
C ARG A 144 -2.81 10.01 11.91
N SER A 145 -2.05 9.14 11.25
CA SER A 145 -0.73 8.73 11.68
C SER A 145 0.21 8.76 10.48
N ASP A 146 1.41 9.30 10.70
CA ASP A 146 2.49 9.31 9.70
C ASP A 146 3.49 8.17 9.92
N VAL A 147 3.24 7.30 10.91
CA VAL A 147 4.07 6.13 11.18
C VAL A 147 4.06 5.19 9.97
N PRO A 148 5.22 4.85 9.39
CA PRO A 148 5.29 3.91 8.28
C PRO A 148 4.83 2.50 8.69
N ILE A 149 3.90 1.93 7.92
CA ILE A 149 3.43 0.56 8.06
C ILE A 149 3.58 -0.19 6.74
N GLN A 150 3.49 -1.52 6.78
CA GLN A 150 3.55 -2.41 5.63
C GLN A 150 2.52 -3.54 5.75
N GLY A 151 2.23 -4.22 4.65
CA GLY A 151 1.25 -5.32 4.64
C GLY A 151 1.55 -6.45 5.64
N LEU A 152 2.84 -6.67 5.95
CA LEU A 152 3.28 -7.69 6.91
C LEU A 152 2.76 -7.42 8.34
N ASP A 153 2.38 -6.17 8.65
CA ASP A 153 1.90 -5.78 9.98
C ASP A 153 0.47 -6.25 10.27
N TYR A 154 -0.32 -6.55 9.24
CA TYR A 154 -1.71 -6.94 9.44
C TYR A 154 -1.83 -8.29 10.13
N PHE A 155 -0.98 -9.27 9.78
CA PHE A 155 -1.03 -10.60 10.38
C PHE A 155 -0.80 -10.58 11.91
N PRO A 156 0.29 -10.02 12.47
CA PRO A 156 0.45 -9.92 13.92
C PRO A 156 -0.60 -9.01 14.58
N THR A 157 -1.15 -8.04 13.85
CA THR A 157 -2.29 -7.24 14.34
C THR A 157 -3.52 -8.12 14.56
N PHE A 158 -3.85 -8.99 13.60
CA PHE A 158 -4.99 -9.91 13.70
C PHE A 158 -4.81 -10.93 14.82
N LEU A 159 -3.60 -11.50 14.98
CA LEU A 159 -3.30 -12.40 16.09
C LEU A 159 -3.57 -11.72 17.45
N GLN A 160 -3.07 -10.50 17.63
CA GLN A 160 -3.26 -9.77 18.88
C GLN A 160 -4.73 -9.41 19.12
N LEU A 161 -5.47 -8.97 18.09
CA LEU A 161 -6.89 -8.64 18.21
C LEU A 161 -7.76 -9.87 18.50
N ALA A 162 -7.38 -11.04 17.99
CA ALA A 162 -8.05 -12.31 18.25
C ALA A 162 -7.65 -12.94 19.59
N GLY A 163 -6.68 -12.37 20.31
CA GLY A 163 -6.16 -12.94 21.57
C GLY A 163 -5.32 -14.20 21.38
N ILE A 164 -4.78 -14.43 20.18
CA ILE A 164 -3.93 -15.58 19.87
C ILE A 164 -2.50 -15.28 20.34
N THR A 165 -2.02 -16.02 21.34
CA THR A 165 -0.71 -15.80 21.98
C THR A 165 0.29 -16.94 21.79
N ASP A 166 -0.14 -18.05 21.22
CA ASP A 166 0.63 -19.30 21.06
C ASP A 166 1.18 -19.48 19.63
N TYR A 167 1.13 -18.45 18.79
CA TYR A 167 1.74 -18.48 17.47
C TYR A 167 3.28 -18.57 17.59
N THR A 168 3.87 -19.61 17.01
CA THR A 168 5.31 -19.91 17.11
C THR A 168 6.13 -19.57 15.87
N GLY A 169 5.48 -19.11 14.80
CA GLY A 169 6.16 -18.74 13.56
C GLY A 169 6.96 -17.44 13.68
N THR A 170 7.84 -17.20 12.71
CA THR A 170 8.58 -15.93 12.62
C THR A 170 7.68 -14.84 12.05
N LEU A 171 7.69 -13.66 12.69
CA LEU A 171 6.90 -12.50 12.29
C LEU A 171 7.84 -11.36 11.89
N ASP A 172 7.79 -10.98 10.60
CA ASP A 172 8.51 -9.80 10.09
C ASP A 172 7.75 -8.49 10.36
N GLY A 173 6.43 -8.59 10.49
CA GLY A 173 5.55 -7.47 10.79
C GLY A 173 5.52 -7.13 12.28
N THR A 174 4.94 -5.96 12.60
CA THR A 174 4.69 -5.54 13.97
C THR A 174 3.22 -5.21 14.12
N SER A 175 2.60 -5.67 15.22
CA SER A 175 1.19 -5.37 15.47
C SER A 175 0.95 -3.86 15.53
N LEU A 176 -0.12 -3.43 14.87
CA LEU A 176 -0.57 -2.05 14.81
C LEU A 176 -1.51 -1.68 15.96
N VAL A 177 -1.89 -2.62 16.83
CA VAL A 177 -2.79 -2.37 17.97
C VAL A 177 -2.37 -1.17 18.84
N PRO A 178 -1.07 -0.96 19.18
CA PRO A 178 -0.66 0.24 19.89
C PRO A 178 -1.03 1.52 19.12
N LEU A 179 -0.79 1.55 17.81
CA LEU A 179 -1.10 2.69 16.95
C LEU A 179 -2.62 2.95 16.87
N LEU A 180 -3.43 1.89 16.80
CA LEU A 180 -4.90 1.97 16.82
C LEU A 180 -5.44 2.62 18.11
N HIS A 181 -4.68 2.56 19.20
CA HIS A 181 -5.01 3.18 20.48
C HIS A 181 -4.20 4.45 20.77
N GLY A 182 -3.64 5.09 19.73
CA GLY A 182 -2.94 6.37 19.84
C GLY A 182 -1.57 6.27 20.54
N LYS A 183 -1.01 5.06 20.67
CA LYS A 183 0.33 4.85 21.23
C LYS A 183 1.37 4.77 20.10
N PRO A 184 2.60 5.26 20.34
CA PRO A 184 3.66 5.18 19.35
C PRO A 184 4.06 3.72 19.08
N LEU A 185 4.47 3.43 17.85
CA LEU A 185 5.22 2.22 17.52
C LEU A 185 6.70 2.50 17.67
N LYS A 186 7.47 1.47 18.06
CA LYS A 186 8.93 1.54 18.05
C LYS A 186 9.42 1.79 16.63
N GLU A 187 10.39 2.69 16.47
CA GLU A 187 11.04 2.89 15.17
C GLU A 187 11.67 1.58 14.70
N ARG A 188 11.47 1.28 13.42
CA ARG A 188 12.02 0.11 12.74
C ARG A 188 12.28 0.42 11.27
N ALA A 189 13.09 -0.42 10.65
CA ALA A 189 13.29 -0.40 9.22
C ALA A 189 12.21 -1.24 8.50
N LEU A 190 11.77 -0.76 7.34
CA LEU A 190 10.94 -1.51 6.40
C LEU A 190 11.80 -1.91 5.21
N PHE A 191 11.58 -3.11 4.68
CA PHE A 191 12.43 -3.70 3.65
C PHE A 191 11.61 -4.17 2.45
N TRP A 192 12.19 -4.04 1.27
CA TRP A 192 11.68 -4.68 0.05
C TRP A 192 12.84 -5.32 -0.68
N HIS A 193 12.57 -6.48 -1.28
CA HIS A 193 13.51 -7.16 -2.16
C HIS A 193 12.79 -7.51 -3.47
N ILE A 194 13.27 -6.95 -4.57
CA ILE A 194 12.64 -7.08 -5.89
C ILE A 194 13.62 -7.78 -6.83
N ALA A 195 13.49 -9.10 -6.94
CA ALA A 195 14.25 -9.94 -7.86
C ALA A 195 13.63 -10.00 -9.27
N SER A 196 13.04 -8.88 -9.74
CA SER A 196 12.38 -8.77 -11.05
C SER A 196 13.05 -7.69 -11.90
N THR A 197 13.03 -7.88 -13.23
CA THR A 197 13.54 -6.92 -14.23
C THR A 197 12.44 -6.13 -14.95
N TYR A 198 11.18 -6.25 -14.52
CA TYR A 198 10.04 -5.75 -15.29
C TYR A 198 10.06 -4.23 -15.56
N LYS A 199 10.42 -3.40 -14.58
CA LYS A 199 10.41 -1.92 -14.68
C LYS A 199 11.65 -1.24 -14.10
N ASN A 200 12.43 -1.97 -13.31
CA ASN A 200 13.66 -1.50 -12.69
C ASN A 200 14.64 -2.66 -12.73
N PRO A 201 15.95 -2.41 -12.67
CA PRO A 201 16.91 -3.45 -12.33
C PRO A 201 16.55 -4.08 -10.98
N PRO A 202 16.89 -5.37 -10.76
CA PRO A 202 16.69 -6.00 -9.46
C PRO A 202 17.34 -5.16 -8.36
N CYS A 203 16.64 -4.99 -7.25
CA CYS A 203 17.07 -4.11 -6.17
C CYS A 203 16.59 -4.60 -4.81
N SER A 204 17.27 -4.13 -3.76
CA SER A 204 16.79 -4.18 -2.39
C SER A 204 16.62 -2.76 -1.86
N ILE A 205 15.66 -2.57 -0.96
CA ILE A 205 15.24 -1.26 -0.48
C ILE A 205 15.13 -1.32 1.03
N ILE A 206 15.62 -0.27 1.71
CA ILE A 206 15.38 -0.02 3.13
C ILE A 206 14.71 1.34 3.29
N ARG A 207 13.69 1.44 4.15
CA ARG A 207 13.17 2.70 4.66
C ARG A 207 13.27 2.71 6.18
N LYS A 208 13.89 3.75 6.74
CA LYS A 208 13.98 3.95 8.19
C LYS A 208 13.81 5.43 8.51
N GLY A 209 12.78 5.75 9.30
CA GLY A 209 12.34 7.12 9.49
C GLY A 209 12.02 7.81 8.15
N ASP A 210 12.61 8.98 7.96
CA ASP A 210 12.46 9.78 6.74
C ASP A 210 13.29 9.27 5.57
N TRP A 211 14.27 8.41 5.82
CA TRP A 211 15.25 8.02 4.81
C TRP A 211 14.87 6.72 4.10
N LYS A 212 15.03 6.73 2.78
CA LYS A 212 14.88 5.57 1.91
C LYS A 212 16.16 5.37 1.09
N LEU A 213 16.69 4.16 1.12
CA LEU A 213 17.82 3.75 0.28
C LEU A 213 17.41 2.60 -0.63
N ILE A 214 17.80 2.69 -1.90
CA ILE A 214 17.64 1.65 -2.92
C ILE A 214 19.03 1.20 -3.33
N GLN A 215 19.32 -0.10 -3.27
CA GLN A 215 20.53 -0.71 -3.83
C GLN A 215 20.16 -1.51 -5.07
N PHE A 216 20.67 -1.12 -6.24
CA PHE A 216 20.51 -1.89 -7.48
C PHE A 216 21.53 -3.03 -7.52
N LEU A 217 21.03 -4.27 -7.52
CA LEU A 217 21.84 -5.48 -7.38
C LEU A 217 22.71 -5.76 -8.61
N LYS A 218 22.36 -5.19 -9.77
CA LYS A 218 23.14 -5.42 -11.01
C LYS A 218 24.55 -4.85 -10.94
N ASN A 219 24.72 -3.69 -10.31
CA ASN A 219 25.99 -2.94 -10.32
C ASN A 219 26.38 -2.35 -8.95
N GLY A 220 25.60 -2.62 -7.90
CA GLY A 220 25.83 -2.08 -6.56
C GLY A 220 25.42 -0.62 -6.37
N ASN A 221 25.02 0.09 -7.43
CA ASN A 221 24.66 1.51 -7.33
C ASN A 221 23.56 1.74 -6.31
N ILE A 222 23.70 2.83 -5.55
CA ILE A 222 22.73 3.23 -4.55
C ILE A 222 22.06 4.55 -4.88
N GLU A 223 20.80 4.66 -4.50
CA GLU A 223 20.06 5.92 -4.42
C GLU A 223 19.60 6.14 -2.98
N LEU A 224 19.71 7.38 -2.51
CA LEU A 224 19.26 7.79 -1.18
C LEU A 224 18.30 8.98 -1.31
N TYR A 225 17.17 8.91 -0.62
CA TYR A 225 16.16 9.96 -0.60
C TYR A 225 15.70 10.26 0.83
N ASN A 226 15.37 11.53 1.09
CA ASN A 226 14.66 11.95 2.29
C ASN A 226 13.20 12.22 1.93
N LEU A 227 12.30 11.34 2.39
CA LEU A 227 10.88 11.33 2.02
C LEU A 227 10.04 12.40 2.74
N SER A 228 10.50 12.96 3.86
CA SER A 228 9.80 14.09 4.50
C SER A 228 9.98 15.39 3.72
N GLN A 229 11.05 15.49 2.92
CA GLN A 229 11.37 16.65 2.10
C GLN A 229 11.06 16.44 0.61
N ASP A 230 11.20 15.21 0.10
CA ASP A 230 11.08 14.89 -1.32
C ASP A 230 10.34 13.56 -1.58
N LEU A 231 9.01 13.61 -1.52
CA LEU A 231 8.16 12.48 -1.90
C LEU A 231 8.21 12.12 -3.39
N LYS A 232 8.78 12.99 -4.23
CA LYS A 232 9.00 12.73 -5.66
C LYS A 232 10.31 12.01 -5.90
N GLU A 233 11.13 11.77 -4.88
CA GLU A 233 12.44 11.10 -5.01
C GLU A 233 13.22 11.66 -6.22
N SER A 234 13.20 12.99 -6.33
CA SER A 234 13.68 13.75 -7.48
C SER A 234 15.18 14.02 -7.40
N ARG A 235 15.73 14.04 -6.18
CA ARG A 235 17.15 14.29 -5.92
C ARG A 235 17.79 13.14 -5.15
N ASN A 236 18.70 12.42 -5.81
CA ASN A 236 19.53 11.43 -5.13
C ASN A 236 20.55 12.14 -4.21
N LEU A 237 20.51 11.81 -2.92
CA LEU A 237 21.32 12.42 -1.87
C LEU A 237 22.55 11.57 -1.49
N ALA A 238 22.76 10.40 -2.08
CA ALA A 238 23.79 9.45 -1.67
C ALA A 238 25.20 10.05 -1.63
N ALA A 239 25.56 10.88 -2.63
CA ALA A 239 26.86 11.55 -2.68
C ALA A 239 27.01 12.70 -1.66
N THR A 240 25.90 13.32 -1.27
CA THR A 240 25.89 14.46 -0.32
C THR A 240 25.70 14.03 1.13
N HIS A 241 25.20 12.81 1.37
CA HIS A 241 24.96 12.25 2.70
C HIS A 241 25.56 10.82 2.79
N PRO A 242 26.87 10.66 2.55
CA PRO A 242 27.50 9.34 2.43
C PRO A 242 27.41 8.53 3.72
N GLU A 243 27.48 9.16 4.89
CA GLU A 243 27.37 8.47 6.19
C GLU A 243 25.99 7.82 6.38
N ILE A 244 24.92 8.52 6.02
CA ILE A 244 23.54 7.99 6.07
C ILE A 244 23.38 6.85 5.06
N ALA A 245 23.90 7.05 3.84
CA ALA A 245 23.85 6.05 2.79
C ALA A 245 24.55 4.75 3.24
N GLN A 246 25.76 4.86 3.81
CA GLN A 246 26.53 3.71 4.28
C GLN A 246 25.86 3.01 5.47
N ALA A 247 25.29 3.77 6.42
CA ALA A 247 24.59 3.20 7.57
C ALA A 247 23.32 2.43 7.19
N LEU A 248 22.55 2.93 6.21
CA LEU A 248 21.37 2.24 5.70
C LEU A 248 21.74 1.06 4.81
N LEU A 249 22.77 1.19 3.98
CA LEU A 249 23.27 0.10 3.15
C LEU A 249 23.74 -1.08 4.02
N LYS A 250 24.47 -0.82 5.11
CA LYS A 250 24.90 -1.85 6.07
C LYS A 250 23.72 -2.59 6.71
N GLN A 251 22.67 -1.86 7.10
CA GLN A 251 21.44 -2.48 7.63
C GLN A 251 20.73 -3.32 6.56
N LEU A 252 20.64 -2.82 5.33
CA LEU A 252 20.02 -3.52 4.22
C LEU A 252 20.76 -4.81 3.85
N THR A 253 22.08 -4.79 3.79
CA THR A 253 22.90 -5.98 3.46
C THR A 253 22.86 -7.02 4.58
N THR A 254 22.81 -6.57 5.85
CA THR A 254 22.62 -7.45 7.01
C THR A 254 21.26 -8.13 6.93
N TRP A 255 20.17 -7.37 6.76
CA TRP A 255 18.83 -7.91 6.60
C TRP A 255 18.75 -8.92 5.44
N HIS A 256 19.34 -8.59 4.30
CA HIS A 256 19.36 -9.47 3.13
C HIS A 256 20.06 -10.81 3.43
N ARG A 257 21.18 -10.78 4.15
CA ARG A 257 21.95 -11.97 4.56
C ARG A 257 21.14 -12.83 5.52
N ASP A 258 20.59 -12.22 6.57
CA ASP A 258 19.86 -12.91 7.63
C ASP A 258 18.58 -13.58 7.09
N ASN A 259 17.95 -12.99 6.09
CA ASN A 259 16.74 -13.51 5.44
C ASN A 259 17.02 -14.40 4.22
N GLN A 260 18.29 -14.64 3.88
CA GLN A 260 18.70 -15.45 2.73
C GLN A 260 17.98 -15.04 1.43
N ALA A 261 17.78 -13.73 1.22
CA ALA A 261 17.01 -13.24 0.09
C ALA A 261 17.68 -13.66 -1.24
N PRO A 262 16.92 -14.19 -2.22
CA PRO A 262 17.49 -14.78 -3.41
C PRO A 262 18.11 -13.74 -4.34
N LEU A 263 19.35 -13.94 -4.74
CA LEU A 263 20.04 -13.05 -5.68
C LEU A 263 19.88 -13.53 -7.12
N PRO A 264 19.60 -12.64 -8.08
CA PRO A 264 19.83 -12.91 -9.49
C PRO A 264 21.30 -13.35 -9.74
N PRO A 265 21.56 -14.26 -10.71
CA PRO A 265 22.90 -14.85 -10.92
C PRO A 265 24.06 -13.86 -11.15
N SER A 266 23.77 -12.64 -11.61
CA SER A 266 24.76 -11.59 -11.90
C SER A 266 24.78 -10.46 -10.87
N SER A 267 24.28 -10.71 -9.65
CA SER A 267 24.19 -9.67 -8.62
C SER A 267 25.53 -9.35 -7.99
N GLN A 268 25.87 -8.07 -7.95
CA GLN A 268 26.93 -7.51 -7.13
C GLN A 268 26.31 -7.00 -5.82
N LEU A 269 26.33 -7.83 -4.78
CA LEU A 269 26.24 -7.30 -3.43
C LEU A 269 27.57 -6.60 -3.15
N HIS A 270 27.54 -5.37 -2.65
CA HIS A 270 28.71 -4.78 -2.01
C HIS A 270 29.14 -5.73 -0.90
N ARG A 271 30.19 -6.52 -1.17
CA ARG A 271 30.88 -7.30 -0.16
C ARG A 271 31.66 -6.29 0.68
N GLU A 272 31.51 -6.42 1.99
CA GLU A 272 32.28 -5.67 2.99
C GLU A 272 33.78 -5.76 2.69
#